data_AF-A0A7W8W4D1-F1
#
_entry.id   AF-A0A7W8W4D1-F1
#
_cell.length_a   1.000
_cell.length_b   1.000
_cell.length_c   1.000
_cell.angle_alpha   90.00
_cell.angle_beta   90.00
_cell.angle_gamma   90.00
#
_symmetry.space_group_name_H-M   'P 1'
#
loop_
_entity.id
_entity.type
_entity.pdbx_description
1 polymer ?
#
loop_
_entity_poly.entity_id
_entity_poly.type
_entity_poly.pdbx_seq_one_letter_code
_entity_poly.pdbx_strand_id
1 'polypeptide(L)'
;MKLIQSRVWRAIARIATVMGLAALSACASPPARFYTLGTDSEPTRANVTVSPAFRIDMRMVKVPVSVARSQLVVQVDAARVRILEDERWASPLADEIRNALLAAATRQAGGPDTYRSGHAEDARTYQVSVDVQRFESWPGSHALLDVTWSVRKSNDSRTLTCRSIVSQPVSAGYDALVNGHRVAVRRIGTQIGEVVREFSAAPTVSAVAPARIPASTRSSALLCPALAG
;
A
#
# COMPACT_ATOMS: atom_id res chain seq x y z
N MET A 1 18.86 -16.62 -71.63
CA MET A 1 19.47 -16.98 -70.32
C MET A 1 19.53 -15.83 -69.29
N LYS A 2 20.05 -14.63 -69.60
CA LYS A 2 20.24 -13.53 -68.62
C LYS A 2 18.98 -13.05 -67.88
N LEU A 3 17.83 -13.03 -68.54
CA LEU A 3 16.54 -12.60 -67.94
C LEU A 3 16.02 -13.55 -66.85
N ILE A 4 16.21 -14.85 -67.03
CA ILE A 4 15.79 -15.90 -66.07
C ILE A 4 16.62 -15.79 -64.79
N GLN A 5 17.93 -15.57 -64.93
CA GLN A 5 18.87 -15.37 -63.83
C GLN A 5 18.53 -14.14 -62.97
N SER A 6 18.07 -13.04 -63.61
CA SER A 6 17.65 -11.81 -62.91
C SER A 6 16.33 -11.94 -62.14
N ARG A 7 15.44 -12.86 -62.56
CA ARG A 7 14.17 -13.13 -61.89
C ARG A 7 14.40 -14.03 -60.67
N VAL A 8 15.27 -15.03 -60.81
CA VAL A 8 15.66 -15.93 -59.71
C VAL A 8 16.38 -15.17 -58.58
N TRP A 9 17.31 -14.26 -58.90
CA TRP A 9 18.01 -13.47 -57.86
C TRP A 9 17.05 -12.53 -57.10
N ARG A 10 16.11 -11.89 -57.81
CA ARG A 10 15.08 -11.05 -57.17
C ARG A 10 14.13 -11.85 -56.28
N ALA A 11 13.80 -13.08 -56.64
CA ALA A 11 12.98 -13.97 -55.81
C ALA A 11 13.72 -14.41 -54.53
N ILE A 12 15.00 -14.80 -54.65
CA ILE A 12 15.84 -15.18 -53.50
C ILE A 12 16.00 -14.02 -52.52
N ALA A 13 16.29 -12.81 -53.02
CA ALA A 13 16.40 -11.62 -52.17
C ALA A 13 15.10 -11.33 -51.40
N ARG A 14 13.93 -11.42 -52.06
CA ARG A 14 12.63 -11.22 -51.41
C ARG A 14 12.34 -12.26 -50.32
N ILE A 15 12.65 -13.52 -50.57
CA ILE A 15 12.45 -14.60 -49.58
C ILE A 15 13.37 -14.36 -48.37
N ALA A 16 14.64 -14.02 -48.59
CA ALA A 16 15.57 -13.70 -47.51
C ALA A 16 15.11 -12.48 -46.68
N THR A 17 14.58 -11.43 -47.32
CA THR A 17 14.02 -10.27 -46.61
C THR A 17 12.78 -10.63 -45.79
N VAL A 18 11.85 -11.42 -46.34
CA VAL A 18 10.64 -11.86 -45.61
C VAL A 18 11.01 -12.75 -44.44
N MET A 19 11.96 -13.66 -44.62
CA MET A 19 12.44 -14.55 -43.55
C MET A 19 13.18 -13.78 -42.46
N GLY A 20 13.98 -12.78 -42.85
CA GLY A 20 14.59 -11.83 -41.91
C GLY A 20 13.57 -11.06 -41.09
N LEU A 21 12.53 -10.51 -41.74
CA LEU A 21 11.42 -9.80 -41.08
C LEU A 21 10.60 -10.69 -40.15
N ALA A 22 10.36 -11.95 -40.53
CA ALA A 22 9.67 -12.92 -39.67
C ALA A 22 10.52 -13.36 -38.46
N ALA A 23 11.85 -13.41 -38.60
CA ALA A 23 12.75 -13.68 -37.48
C ALA A 23 12.78 -12.52 -36.46
N LEU A 24 12.55 -11.28 -36.91
CA LEU A 24 12.50 -10.09 -36.04
C LEU A 24 11.27 -10.08 -35.12
N SER A 25 10.12 -10.62 -35.55
CA SER A 25 8.92 -10.68 -34.70
C SER A 25 8.97 -11.77 -33.62
N ALA A 26 9.86 -12.76 -33.76
CA ALA A 26 10.08 -13.81 -32.76
C ALA A 26 10.86 -13.31 -31.53
N CYS A 27 11.45 -12.11 -31.58
CA CYS A 27 12.19 -11.50 -30.46
C CYS A 27 11.35 -10.53 -29.62
N ALA A 28 10.05 -10.38 -29.88
CA ALA A 28 9.20 -9.47 -29.13
C ALA A 28 8.81 -10.09 -27.76
N SER A 29 9.20 -9.46 -26.66
CA SER A 29 8.77 -9.83 -25.31
C SER A 29 7.37 -9.30 -25.00
N PRO A 30 6.57 -9.98 -24.15
CA PRO A 30 5.32 -9.43 -23.65
C PRO A 30 5.51 -8.05 -22.99
N PRO A 31 4.53 -7.15 -23.08
CA PRO A 31 4.60 -5.87 -22.38
C PRO A 31 4.48 -6.08 -20.87
N ALA A 32 5.41 -5.53 -20.09
CA ALA A 32 5.34 -5.54 -18.64
C ALA A 32 4.27 -4.56 -18.13
N ARG A 33 3.52 -4.97 -17.10
CA ARG A 33 2.54 -4.18 -16.37
C ARG A 33 3.05 -3.84 -14.98
N PHE A 34 2.82 -2.58 -14.59
CA PHE A 34 3.26 -2.05 -13.30
C PHE A 34 2.07 -1.60 -12.47
N TYR A 35 2.08 -2.01 -11.20
CA TYR A 35 1.00 -1.83 -10.25
C TYR A 35 1.42 -0.99 -9.05
N THR A 36 0.50 -0.20 -8.52
CA THR A 36 0.71 0.52 -7.27
C THR A 36 -0.39 0.21 -6.27
N LEU A 37 -0.03 0.18 -4.98
CA LEU A 37 -0.99 0.16 -3.86
C LEU A 37 -1.45 1.59 -3.50
N GLY A 38 -0.72 2.62 -3.96
CA GLY A 38 -0.97 4.04 -3.76
C GLY A 38 -2.14 4.60 -4.55
N THR A 39 -2.56 5.83 -4.25
CA THR A 39 -3.90 6.41 -4.49
C THR A 39 -4.53 6.14 -5.86
N ASP A 40 -5.86 5.98 -5.85
CA ASP A 40 -6.71 5.88 -7.03
C ASP A 40 -6.38 7.02 -8.00
N SER A 41 -6.37 6.70 -9.29
CA SER A 41 -5.81 7.50 -10.40
C SER A 41 -6.45 8.86 -10.68
N GLU A 42 -7.07 9.50 -9.69
CA GLU A 42 -7.50 10.87 -9.84
C GLU A 42 -6.34 11.79 -9.42
N PRO A 43 -5.86 12.68 -10.30
CA PRO A 43 -5.10 13.85 -9.88
C PRO A 43 -6.09 14.81 -9.22
N THR A 44 -6.80 14.36 -8.18
CA THR A 44 -7.33 15.28 -7.20
C THR A 44 -6.08 15.99 -6.70
N ARG A 45 -6.02 17.29 -6.99
CA ARG A 45 -5.24 18.25 -6.25
C ARG A 45 -5.66 18.03 -4.80
N ALA A 46 -5.07 17.04 -4.15
CA ALA A 46 -5.21 16.83 -2.74
C ALA A 46 -4.54 18.10 -2.22
N ASN A 47 -5.38 19.07 -1.86
CA ASN A 47 -5.05 19.94 -0.77
C ASN A 47 -4.73 18.98 0.38
N VAL A 48 -3.48 18.50 0.41
CA VAL A 48 -2.84 18.03 1.61
C VAL A 48 -2.76 19.29 2.42
N THR A 49 -3.89 19.68 3.01
CA THR A 49 -3.85 20.59 4.11
C THR A 49 -3.14 19.78 5.17
N VAL A 50 -1.84 20.05 5.27
CA VAL A 50 -1.01 19.67 6.40
C VAL A 50 -1.80 20.18 7.59
N SER A 51 -2.56 19.30 8.25
CA SER A 51 -3.24 19.67 9.47
C SER A 51 -2.11 20.01 10.44
N PRO A 52 -1.95 21.27 10.87
CA PRO A 52 -0.79 21.70 11.63
C PRO A 52 -0.71 21.00 13.01
N ALA A 53 -1.76 20.27 13.39
CA ALA A 53 -1.92 19.62 14.68
C ALA A 53 -1.10 18.32 14.86
N PHE A 54 -0.81 17.56 13.80
CA PHE A 54 -0.11 16.26 13.93
C PHE A 54 0.66 15.81 12.69
N ARG A 55 1.69 15.00 12.91
CA ARG A 55 2.53 14.37 11.88
C ARG A 55 2.59 12.85 12.10
N ILE A 56 2.40 12.08 11.04
CA ILE A 56 2.57 10.61 11.07
C ILE A 56 3.95 10.27 10.48
N ASP A 57 4.83 9.71 11.30
CA ASP A 57 6.10 9.14 10.89
C ASP A 57 5.94 7.63 10.68
N MET A 58 5.69 7.23 9.43
CA MET A 58 5.62 5.82 9.04
C MET A 58 7.04 5.26 8.89
N ARG A 59 7.42 4.36 9.79
CA ARG A 59 8.70 3.64 9.73
C ARG A 59 8.73 2.70 8.52
N MET A 60 9.90 2.13 8.25
CA MET A 60 10.04 1.10 7.23
C MET A 60 9.12 -0.09 7.56
N VAL A 61 8.36 -0.53 6.57
CA VAL A 61 7.46 -1.68 6.71
C VAL A 61 8.26 -2.96 6.52
N LYS A 62 8.15 -3.90 7.46
CA LYS A 62 8.75 -5.23 7.31
C LYS A 62 7.80 -6.12 6.51
N VAL A 63 8.36 -6.88 5.58
CA VAL A 63 7.63 -7.77 4.67
C VAL A 63 8.33 -9.13 4.61
N PRO A 64 7.60 -10.26 4.50
CA PRO A 64 8.20 -11.57 4.36
C PRO A 64 9.12 -11.65 3.13
N VAL A 65 10.29 -12.26 3.28
CA VAL A 65 11.32 -12.35 2.22
C VAL A 65 10.83 -13.03 0.94
N SER A 66 9.82 -13.90 1.03
CA SER A 66 9.20 -14.55 -0.12
C SER A 66 8.57 -13.55 -1.09
N VAL A 67 8.00 -12.46 -0.58
CA VAL A 67 7.27 -11.43 -1.35
C VAL A 67 7.95 -10.06 -1.33
N ALA A 68 9.07 -9.90 -0.63
CA ALA A 68 9.87 -8.68 -0.59
C ALA A 68 10.63 -8.43 -1.90
N ARG A 69 9.89 -8.19 -2.98
CA ARG A 69 10.39 -7.98 -4.34
C ARG A 69 9.43 -7.08 -5.14
N SER A 70 9.84 -6.68 -6.34
CA SER A 70 8.97 -5.93 -7.25
C SER A 70 8.10 -6.83 -8.12
N GLN A 71 8.44 -8.10 -8.37
CA GLN A 71 7.51 -9.02 -9.06
C GLN A 71 6.27 -9.30 -8.21
N LEU A 72 5.10 -9.43 -8.85
CA LEU A 72 3.92 -9.98 -8.19
C LEU A 72 4.15 -11.48 -7.91
N VAL A 73 3.86 -11.88 -6.68
CA VAL A 73 3.86 -13.28 -6.25
C VAL A 73 2.42 -13.71 -6.05
N VAL A 74 2.02 -14.75 -6.77
CA VAL A 74 0.67 -15.32 -6.70
C VAL A 74 0.70 -16.75 -6.22
N GLN A 75 -0.31 -17.14 -5.46
CA GLN A 75 -0.50 -18.49 -4.98
C GLN A 75 -1.00 -19.37 -6.13
N VAL A 76 -0.43 -20.56 -6.24
CA VAL A 76 -0.88 -21.63 -7.15
C VAL A 76 -1.70 -22.64 -6.36
N ASP A 77 -1.20 -23.01 -5.19
CA ASP A 77 -1.85 -23.86 -4.20
C ASP A 77 -1.22 -23.62 -2.81
N ALA A 78 -1.55 -24.44 -1.82
CA ALA A 78 -1.08 -24.29 -0.45
C ALA A 78 0.45 -24.38 -0.28
N ALA A 79 1.16 -25.01 -1.22
CA ALA A 79 2.61 -25.25 -1.13
C ALA A 79 3.42 -24.55 -2.24
N ARG A 80 2.75 -23.99 -3.26
CA ARG A 80 3.41 -23.41 -4.43
C ARG A 80 2.95 -21.98 -4.69
N VAL A 81 3.96 -21.14 -4.94
CA VAL A 81 3.80 -19.79 -5.45
C VAL A 81 4.36 -19.70 -6.86
N ARG A 82 3.87 -18.74 -7.63
CA ARG A 82 4.43 -18.33 -8.92
C ARG A 82 4.84 -16.86 -8.83
N ILE A 83 6.07 -16.58 -9.25
CA ILE A 83 6.60 -15.23 -9.42
C ILE A 83 6.29 -14.83 -10.87
N LEU A 84 5.71 -13.65 -11.06
CA LEU A 84 5.32 -13.13 -12.37
C LEU A 84 6.38 -12.11 -12.83
N GLU A 85 7.04 -12.37 -13.95
CA GLU A 85 8.10 -11.48 -14.45
C GLU A 85 7.54 -10.21 -15.09
N ASP A 86 6.41 -10.33 -15.81
CA ASP A 86 5.78 -9.24 -16.53
C ASP A 86 4.75 -8.46 -15.68
N GLU A 87 4.38 -8.97 -14.50
CA GLU A 87 3.43 -8.33 -13.59
C GLU A 87 4.20 -7.86 -12.37
N ARG A 88 4.38 -6.55 -12.21
CA ARG A 88 5.30 -6.00 -11.21
C ARG A 88 4.66 -4.87 -10.42
N TRP A 89 5.03 -4.74 -9.17
CA TRP A 89 4.87 -3.51 -8.41
C TRP A 89 5.77 -2.42 -8.99
N ALA A 90 5.28 -1.19 -9.00
CA ALA A 90 5.99 -0.01 -9.50
C ALA A 90 7.20 0.34 -8.63
N SER A 91 7.17 -0.04 -7.35
CA SER A 91 8.30 0.02 -6.41
C SER A 91 8.39 -1.29 -5.61
N PRO A 92 9.46 -1.54 -4.82
CA PRO A 92 9.50 -2.70 -3.93
C PRO A 92 8.25 -2.77 -3.05
N LEU A 93 7.68 -3.98 -2.85
CA LEU A 93 6.40 -4.15 -2.17
C LEU A 93 6.33 -3.46 -0.79
N ALA A 94 7.42 -3.44 -0.03
CA ALA A 94 7.48 -2.76 1.26
C ALA A 94 7.21 -1.25 1.14
N ASP A 95 7.70 -0.61 0.08
CA ASP A 95 7.51 0.82 -0.18
C ASP A 95 6.08 1.10 -0.67
N GLU A 96 5.53 0.25 -1.54
CA GLU A 96 4.12 0.33 -1.94
C GLU A 96 3.19 0.28 -0.73
N ILE A 97 3.38 -0.69 0.18
CA ILE A 97 2.57 -0.84 1.39
C ILE A 97 2.76 0.38 2.30
N ARG A 98 4.01 0.80 2.54
CA ARG A 98 4.32 1.96 3.39
C ARG A 98 3.62 3.22 2.91
N ASN A 99 3.75 3.54 1.63
CA ASN A 99 3.22 4.76 1.04
C ASN A 99 1.68 4.74 1.03
N ALA A 100 1.08 3.62 0.69
CA ALA A 100 -0.37 3.45 0.69
C ALA A 100 -0.98 3.51 2.11
N LEU A 101 -0.34 2.88 3.10
CA LEU A 101 -0.75 2.98 4.51
C LEU A 101 -0.63 4.41 5.04
N LEU A 102 0.49 5.10 4.76
CA LEU A 102 0.70 6.48 5.20
C LEU A 102 -0.37 7.40 4.60
N ALA A 103 -0.66 7.25 3.30
CA ALA A 103 -1.68 8.04 2.63
C ALA A 103 -3.08 7.79 3.23
N ALA A 104 -3.47 6.54 3.46
CA ALA A 104 -4.76 6.19 4.05
C ALA A 104 -4.88 6.67 5.51
N ALA A 105 -3.85 6.46 6.33
CA ALA A 105 -3.83 6.90 7.72
C ALA A 105 -3.87 8.43 7.86
N THR A 106 -3.12 9.15 7.02
CA THR A 106 -3.12 10.62 7.01
C THR A 106 -4.49 11.16 6.62
N ARG A 107 -5.14 10.59 5.59
CA ARG A 107 -6.50 10.98 5.19
C ARG A 107 -7.52 10.74 6.31
N GLN A 108 -7.46 9.59 6.98
CA GLN A 108 -8.39 9.27 8.06
C GLN A 108 -8.15 10.12 9.32
N ALA A 109 -6.90 10.37 9.66
CA ALA A 109 -6.53 11.21 10.80
C ALA A 109 -6.87 12.68 10.56
N GLY A 110 -6.73 13.17 9.31
CA GLY A 110 -6.92 14.58 8.91
C GLY A 110 -8.35 15.01 8.61
N GLY A 111 -9.36 14.30 9.12
CA GLY A 111 -10.77 14.62 8.89
C GLY A 111 -11.15 16.08 9.28
N PRO A 112 -12.34 16.55 8.83
CA PRO A 112 -12.77 17.96 8.88
C PRO A 112 -12.60 18.66 10.24
N ASP A 113 -12.66 17.91 11.35
CA ASP A 113 -12.60 18.44 12.71
C ASP A 113 -11.19 18.82 13.20
N THR A 114 -10.12 18.53 12.44
CA THR A 114 -8.72 18.72 12.90
C THR A 114 -8.16 20.13 12.73
N TYR A 115 -8.90 21.05 12.09
CA TYR A 115 -8.45 22.42 11.81
C TYR A 115 -8.32 23.34 13.03
N ARG A 116 -8.75 22.91 14.23
CA ARG A 116 -8.95 23.83 15.36
C ARG A 116 -7.83 23.89 16.40
N SER A 117 -6.70 23.20 16.18
CA SER A 117 -5.70 23.01 17.25
C SER A 117 -4.25 23.10 16.78
N GLY A 118 -3.63 24.26 17.01
CA GLY A 118 -2.18 24.38 17.19
C GLY A 118 -1.40 25.03 16.05
N HIS A 119 -0.41 25.85 16.43
CA HIS A 119 0.63 26.37 15.55
C HIS A 119 1.50 25.21 15.03
N ALA A 120 1.94 25.28 13.76
CA ALA A 120 2.67 24.20 13.09
C ALA A 120 4.01 23.79 13.76
N GLU A 121 4.57 24.64 14.63
CA GLU A 121 5.81 24.39 15.38
C GLU A 121 5.65 23.30 16.47
N ASP A 122 4.42 23.01 16.93
CA ASP A 122 4.14 22.02 18.00
C ASP A 122 3.50 20.71 17.48
N ALA A 123 3.64 20.41 16.18
CA ALA A 123 2.96 19.27 15.57
C ALA A 123 3.32 17.94 16.27
N ARG A 124 2.33 17.33 16.92
CA ARG A 124 2.51 16.05 17.63
C ARG A 124 2.90 14.98 16.63
N THR A 125 4.11 14.42 16.78
CA THR A 125 4.58 13.33 15.92
C THR A 125 4.15 11.98 16.47
N TYR A 126 3.55 11.15 15.61
CA TYR A 126 3.14 9.78 15.89
C TYR A 126 3.96 8.83 15.03
N GLN A 127 4.75 7.99 15.68
CA GLN A 127 5.52 6.95 15.03
C GLN A 127 4.65 5.71 14.82
N VAL A 128 4.63 5.22 13.59
CA VAL A 128 3.89 4.03 13.20
C VAL A 128 4.86 2.98 12.69
N SER A 129 4.81 1.78 13.29
CA SER A 129 5.57 0.61 12.84
C SER A 129 4.62 -0.45 12.35
N VAL A 130 4.96 -1.13 11.26
CA VAL A 130 4.13 -2.17 10.64
C VAL A 130 5.00 -3.36 10.27
N ASP A 131 4.56 -4.55 10.67
CA ASP A 131 5.19 -5.82 10.37
C ASP A 131 4.18 -6.75 9.69
N VAL A 132 4.39 -6.98 8.40
CA VAL A 132 3.53 -7.83 7.58
C VAL A 132 3.86 -9.29 7.86
N GLN A 133 2.87 -10.01 8.37
CA GLN A 133 2.97 -11.44 8.64
C GLN A 133 2.63 -12.25 7.39
N ARG A 134 1.57 -11.86 6.67
CA ARG A 134 1.14 -12.51 5.43
C ARG A 134 0.71 -11.46 4.41
N PHE A 135 1.21 -11.62 3.19
CA PHE A 135 0.75 -10.92 2.00
C PHE A 135 0.54 -11.97 0.92
N GLU A 136 -0.70 -12.34 0.67
CA GLU A 136 -1.03 -13.44 -0.24
C GLU A 136 -1.96 -12.99 -1.34
N SER A 137 -1.65 -13.42 -2.56
CA SER A 137 -2.45 -13.13 -3.75
C SER A 137 -2.99 -14.44 -4.29
N TRP A 138 -4.26 -14.76 -4.05
CA TRP A 138 -4.91 -15.97 -4.55
C TRP A 138 -5.80 -15.62 -5.76
N PRO A 139 -5.34 -15.85 -7.00
CA PRO A 139 -6.09 -15.46 -8.20
C PRO A 139 -7.50 -16.04 -8.22
N GLY A 140 -8.50 -15.20 -8.46
CA GLY A 140 -9.91 -15.63 -8.50
C GLY A 140 -10.51 -16.03 -7.15
N SER A 141 -9.81 -15.79 -6.04
CA SER A 141 -10.29 -16.11 -4.69
C SER A 141 -10.21 -14.89 -3.79
N HIS A 142 -9.01 -14.50 -3.35
CA HIS A 142 -8.86 -13.39 -2.40
C HIS A 142 -7.45 -12.78 -2.41
N ALA A 143 -7.37 -11.54 -1.92
CA ALA A 143 -6.14 -10.86 -1.54
C ALA A 143 -6.10 -10.76 -0.01
N LEU A 144 -5.06 -11.31 0.61
CA LEU A 144 -4.92 -11.35 2.07
C LEU A 144 -3.76 -10.47 2.54
N LEU A 145 -4.04 -9.67 3.56
CA LEU A 145 -3.06 -8.89 4.29
C LEU A 145 -3.26 -9.08 5.80
N ASP A 146 -2.27 -9.70 6.44
CA ASP A 146 -2.17 -9.89 7.90
C ASP A 146 -0.97 -9.11 8.42
N VAL A 147 -1.23 -8.17 9.31
CA VAL A 147 -0.20 -7.25 9.81
C VAL A 147 -0.32 -7.07 11.32
N THR A 148 0.83 -6.93 11.97
CA THR A 148 0.91 -6.34 13.32
C THR A 148 1.43 -4.92 13.17
N TRP A 149 0.78 -3.97 13.83
CA TRP A 149 1.16 -2.56 13.76
C TRP A 149 1.09 -1.91 15.13
N SER A 150 1.87 -0.86 15.31
CA SER A 150 1.84 -0.06 16.53
C SER A 150 1.85 1.43 16.22
N VAL A 151 1.17 2.20 17.08
CA VAL A 151 1.18 3.66 17.07
C VAL A 151 1.72 4.13 18.40
N ARG A 152 2.72 5.00 18.36
CA ARG A 152 3.35 5.61 19.53
C ARG A 152 3.49 7.11 19.33
N LYS A 153 3.18 7.90 20.35
CA LYS A 153 3.43 9.35 20.33
C LYS A 153 4.90 9.62 20.71
N SER A 154 5.64 10.41 19.92
CA SER A 154 7.10 10.54 20.07
C SER A 154 7.58 11.00 21.45
N ASN A 155 6.80 11.84 22.14
CA ASN A 155 7.12 12.42 23.46
C ASN A 155 6.35 11.74 24.61
N ASP A 156 5.85 10.53 24.38
CA ASP A 156 5.03 9.76 25.33
C ASP A 156 5.48 8.28 25.30
N SER A 157 5.28 7.57 26.41
CA SER A 157 5.49 6.12 26.47
C SER A 157 4.27 5.34 25.97
N ARG A 158 3.11 5.98 25.85
CA ARG A 158 1.88 5.33 25.35
C ARG A 158 2.07 4.80 23.93
N THR A 159 1.91 3.49 23.82
CA THR A 159 1.94 2.73 22.57
C THR A 159 0.72 1.83 22.54
N LEU A 160 -0.02 1.84 21.43
CA LEU A 160 -1.04 0.83 21.15
C LEU A 160 -0.49 -0.10 20.09
N THR A 161 -0.58 -1.40 20.31
CA THR A 161 -0.19 -2.44 19.34
C THR A 161 -1.42 -3.26 18.99
N CYS A 162 -1.65 -3.44 17.69
CA CYS A 162 -2.81 -4.11 17.14
C CYS A 162 -2.40 -5.10 16.06
N ARG A 163 -3.25 -6.09 15.82
CA ARG A 163 -3.17 -6.98 14.66
C ARG A 163 -4.42 -6.82 13.81
N SER A 164 -4.23 -6.72 12.52
CA SER A 164 -5.32 -6.60 11.54
C SER A 164 -5.15 -7.64 10.45
N ILE A 165 -6.23 -8.37 10.16
CA ILE A 165 -6.26 -9.39 9.10
C ILE A 165 -7.40 -9.04 8.16
N VAL A 166 -7.07 -8.71 6.92
CA VAL A 166 -8.05 -8.44 5.87
C VAL A 166 -7.90 -9.46 4.77
N SER A 167 -8.97 -10.20 4.50
CA SER A 167 -9.08 -11.10 3.34
C SER A 167 -10.17 -10.56 2.43
N GLN A 168 -9.79 -9.93 1.33
CA GLN A 168 -10.69 -9.33 0.37
C GLN A 168 -10.98 -10.32 -0.76
N PRO A 169 -12.23 -10.77 -0.95
CA PRO A 169 -12.58 -11.57 -2.13
C PRO A 169 -12.30 -10.81 -3.42
N VAL A 170 -11.78 -11.51 -4.44
CA VAL A 170 -11.47 -10.93 -5.76
C VAL A 170 -11.94 -11.84 -6.89
N SER A 171 -12.28 -11.24 -8.02
CA SER A 171 -12.48 -11.96 -9.27
C SER A 171 -11.15 -12.41 -9.89
N ALA A 172 -11.22 -13.12 -11.02
CA ALA A 172 -10.03 -13.52 -11.77
C ALA A 172 -9.28 -12.29 -12.33
N GLY A 173 -7.98 -12.47 -12.56
CA GLY A 173 -7.10 -11.45 -13.12
C GLY A 173 -6.25 -10.71 -12.07
N TYR A 174 -5.10 -10.20 -12.51
CA TYR A 174 -4.13 -9.55 -11.62
C TYR A 174 -4.58 -8.14 -11.19
N ASP A 175 -5.31 -7.43 -12.05
CA ASP A 175 -5.87 -6.12 -11.70
C ASP A 175 -6.88 -6.23 -10.54
N ALA A 176 -7.70 -7.29 -10.54
CA ALA A 176 -8.63 -7.59 -9.45
C ALA A 176 -7.89 -7.93 -8.14
N LEU A 177 -6.79 -8.69 -8.22
CA LEU A 177 -5.93 -8.97 -7.07
C LEU A 177 -5.30 -7.71 -6.49
N VAL A 178 -4.75 -6.84 -7.34
CA VAL A 178 -4.16 -5.57 -6.93
C VAL A 178 -5.21 -4.69 -6.28
N ASN A 179 -6.42 -4.60 -6.86
CA ASN A 179 -7.54 -3.91 -6.23
C ASN A 179 -7.92 -4.49 -4.87
N GLY A 180 -7.90 -5.82 -4.72
CA GLY A 180 -8.12 -6.47 -3.43
C GLY A 180 -7.10 -6.03 -2.37
N HIS A 181 -5.82 -6.00 -2.74
CA HIS A 181 -4.75 -5.52 -1.86
C HIS A 181 -4.88 -4.02 -1.53
N ARG A 182 -5.27 -3.18 -2.49
CA ARG A 182 -5.55 -1.76 -2.27
C ARG A 182 -6.67 -1.55 -1.24
N VAL A 183 -7.73 -2.35 -1.32
CA VAL A 183 -8.82 -2.34 -0.33
C VAL A 183 -8.29 -2.73 1.05
N ALA A 184 -7.53 -3.83 1.13
CA ALA A 184 -6.98 -4.33 2.40
C ALA A 184 -6.07 -3.30 3.08
N VAL A 185 -5.14 -2.71 2.32
CA VAL A 185 -4.23 -1.65 2.81
C VAL A 185 -5.01 -0.42 3.25
N ARG A 186 -6.02 0.01 2.49
CA ARG A 186 -6.85 1.16 2.85
C ARG A 186 -7.58 0.94 4.18
N ARG A 187 -8.19 -0.23 4.39
CA ARG A 187 -8.88 -0.56 5.65
C ARG A 187 -7.96 -0.51 6.85
N ILE A 188 -6.76 -1.09 6.74
CA ILE A 188 -5.75 -1.05 7.82
C ILE A 188 -5.26 0.38 8.05
N GLY A 189 -5.00 1.15 6.98
CA GLY A 189 -4.61 2.55 7.08
C GLY A 189 -5.67 3.40 7.80
N THR A 190 -6.96 3.14 7.56
CA THR A 190 -8.07 3.76 8.30
C THR A 190 -7.97 3.46 9.80
N GLN A 191 -7.78 2.21 10.21
CA GLN A 191 -7.63 1.88 11.65
C GLN A 191 -6.44 2.60 12.30
N ILE A 192 -5.30 2.68 11.59
CA ILE A 192 -4.13 3.44 12.07
C ILE A 192 -4.49 4.91 12.25
N GLY A 193 -5.15 5.52 11.27
CA GLY A 193 -5.56 6.93 11.34
C GLY A 193 -6.55 7.22 12.46
N GLU A 194 -7.45 6.29 12.78
CA GLU A 194 -8.37 6.39 13.91
C GLU A 194 -7.62 6.42 15.25
N VAL A 195 -6.66 5.50 15.46
CA VAL A 195 -5.82 5.48 16.66
C VAL A 195 -5.01 6.76 16.80
N VAL A 196 -4.44 7.27 15.70
CA VAL A 196 -3.70 8.55 15.70
C VAL A 196 -4.62 9.70 16.13
N ARG A 197 -5.87 9.72 15.66
CA ARG A 197 -6.87 10.74 16.03
C ARG A 197 -7.29 10.62 17.50
N GLU A 198 -7.44 9.41 18.02
CA GLU A 198 -7.74 9.20 19.45
C GLU A 198 -6.57 9.65 20.33
N PHE A 199 -5.33 9.35 19.92
CA PHE A 199 -4.14 9.80 20.64
C PHE A 199 -3.98 11.33 20.61
N SER A 200 -4.44 11.98 19.53
CA SER A 200 -4.40 13.45 19.41
C SER A 200 -5.48 14.14 20.25
N ALA A 201 -6.68 13.54 20.36
CA ALA A 201 -7.80 14.05 21.14
C ALA A 201 -7.60 13.94 22.66
N ALA A 202 -6.72 13.05 23.14
CA ALA A 202 -6.45 12.92 24.58
C ALA A 202 -5.81 14.22 25.13
N PRO A 203 -6.46 14.91 26.09
CA PRO A 203 -5.92 16.14 26.67
C PRO A 203 -4.59 15.85 27.36
N THR A 204 -3.57 16.66 27.06
CA THR A 204 -2.38 16.73 27.89
C THR A 204 -2.83 17.39 29.19
N VAL A 205 -2.89 16.64 30.30
CA VAL A 205 -3.15 17.24 31.61
C VAL A 205 -1.96 18.15 31.93
N SER A 206 -2.07 19.44 31.59
CA SER A 206 -1.22 20.48 32.17
C SER A 206 -1.55 20.54 33.65
N ALA A 207 -0.67 19.98 34.46
CA ALA A 207 -0.77 20.05 35.90
C ALA A 207 -0.45 21.48 36.38
N VAL A 208 -1.45 22.37 36.47
CA VAL A 208 -1.51 23.48 37.43
C VAL A 208 -2.98 23.85 37.69
N ALA A 209 -3.59 23.32 38.76
CA ALA A 209 -4.66 23.95 39.55
C ALA A 209 -5.03 23.05 40.75
N PRO A 210 -5.19 23.57 41.97
CA PRO A 210 -5.59 22.76 43.11
C PRO A 210 -7.12 22.48 43.09
N ALA A 211 -7.43 21.23 43.44
CA ALA A 211 -8.67 20.70 44.03
C ALA A 211 -10.02 21.27 43.57
N ARG A 212 -10.64 20.56 42.61
CA ARG A 212 -12.07 20.25 42.63
C ARG A 212 -12.27 18.88 42.00
N ILE A 213 -12.74 17.88 42.76
CA ILE A 213 -12.96 16.51 42.30
C ILE A 213 -14.01 16.54 41.17
N PRO A 214 -13.70 16.17 39.91
CA PRO A 214 -14.72 15.90 38.92
C PRO A 214 -15.09 14.42 38.96
N ALA A 215 -16.35 14.14 38.64
CA ALA A 215 -16.88 12.80 38.46
C ALA A 215 -16.03 11.98 37.48
N SER A 216 -15.90 10.68 37.78
CA SER A 216 -15.19 9.64 37.02
C SER A 216 -15.23 9.86 35.50
N THR A 217 -14.17 10.47 34.96
CA THR A 217 -13.90 10.39 33.53
C THR A 217 -13.45 8.95 33.27
N ARG A 218 -14.31 8.16 32.62
CA ARG A 218 -13.92 6.88 32.04
C ARG A 218 -12.71 7.14 31.15
N SER A 219 -11.53 6.78 31.65
CA SER A 219 -10.33 6.66 30.83
C SER A 219 -10.63 5.54 29.83
N SER A 220 -11.11 5.91 28.65
CA SER A 220 -11.34 4.95 27.58
C SER A 220 -10.02 4.26 27.31
N ALA A 221 -9.93 2.97 27.67
CA ALA A 221 -8.79 2.16 27.30
C ALA A 221 -8.65 2.25 25.77
N LEU A 222 -7.46 2.59 25.28
CA LEU A 222 -7.17 2.59 23.87
C LEU A 222 -7.28 1.14 23.39
N LEU A 223 -8.24 0.88 22.50
CA LEU A 223 -8.53 -0.44 21.96
C LEU A 223 -8.26 -0.43 20.46
N CYS A 224 -7.96 -1.60 19.91
CA CYS A 224 -7.80 -1.73 18.47
C CYS A 224 -9.15 -1.47 17.77
N PRO A 225 -9.22 -0.54 16.81
CA PRO A 225 -10.45 -0.29 16.08
C PRO A 225 -10.91 -1.56 15.35
N ALA A 226 -12.21 -1.76 15.21
CA ALA A 226 -12.74 -2.85 14.41
C ALA A 226 -12.42 -2.62 12.92
N LEU A 227 -12.23 -3.70 12.15
CA LEU A 227 -12.15 -3.58 10.69
C LEU A 227 -13.54 -3.22 10.16
N ALA A 228 -13.63 -2.11 9.42
CA ALA A 228 -14.85 -1.78 8.69
C ALA A 228 -15.10 -2.84 7.60
N GLY A 229 -16.37 -3.28 7.51
CA GLY A 229 -16.87 -4.32 6.60
C GLY A 229 -16.78 -3.98 5.13
#